data_AF-A0A1G7EVH4-F1
#
_entry.id   AF-A0A1G7EVH4-F1
#
_cell.length_a   1.000
_cell.length_b   1.000
_cell.length_c   1.000
_cell.angle_alpha   90.00
_cell.angle_beta   90.00
_cell.angle_gamma   90.00
#
_symmetry.space_group_name_H-M   'P 1'
#
loop_
_entity.id
_entity.type
_entity.pdbx_description
1 polymer ?
#
loop_
_entity_poly.entity_id
_entity_poly.type
_entity_poly.pdbx_seq_one_letter_code
_entity_poly.pdbx_strand_id
1 'polypeptide(L)' 'MENVSKKACETHIYRALDEVTAKTEAFPVMETINNPEELSTPCDYCQQAAIYVVSNMQSPTIS' A
#
# COMPACT_ATOMS: atom_id res chain seq x y z
N MET A 1 14.29 4.85 -10.52
CA MET A 1 12.84 4.85 -10.22
C MET A 1 12.69 4.15 -8.89
N GLU A 2 12.35 4.90 -7.85
CA GLU A 2 12.20 4.35 -6.50
C GLU A 2 10.84 3.63 -6.40
N ASN A 3 10.88 2.33 -6.11
CA ASN A 3 9.70 1.53 -5.86
C ASN A 3 9.19 1.79 -4.43
N VAL A 4 8.14 2.60 -4.31
CA VAL A 4 7.48 2.89 -3.04
C VAL A 4 6.30 1.95 -2.83
N SER A 5 6.30 1.23 -1.70
CA SER A 5 5.18 0.44 -1.19
C SER A 5 4.89 0.81 0.26
N LYS A 6 3.61 0.96 0.61
CA LYS A 6 3.14 1.42 1.93
C LYS A 6 1.97 0.57 2.41
N LYS A 7 2.01 0.17 3.69
CA LYS A 7 0.97 -0.67 4.29
C LYS A 7 0.04 0.18 5.15
N ALA A 8 -1.25 0.13 4.85
CA ALA A 8 -2.24 0.98 5.48
C ALA A 8 -3.41 0.17 6.06
N CYS A 9 -3.93 0.63 7.20
CA CYS A 9 -5.25 0.22 7.67
C CYS A 9 -6.34 1.00 6.93
N GLU A 10 -7.60 0.62 7.12
CA GLU A 10 -8.76 1.28 6.49
C GLU A 10 -8.80 2.79 6.70
N THR A 11 -8.37 3.26 7.88
CA THR A 11 -8.38 4.68 8.21
C THR A 11 -7.26 5.46 7.53
N HIS A 12 -6.11 4.84 7.31
CA HIS A 12 -4.90 5.50 6.78
C HIS A 12 -4.64 5.22 5.30
N ILE A 13 -5.54 4.51 4.61
CA ILE A 13 -5.39 4.18 3.19
C ILE A 13 -5.25 5.42 2.31
N TYR A 14 -6.06 6.45 2.55
CA TYR A 14 -6.00 7.71 1.80
C TYR A 14 -4.67 8.43 1.98
N ARG A 15 -4.07 8.33 3.17
CA ARG A 15 -2.76 8.93 3.45
C ARG A 15 -1.64 8.19 2.71
N ALA A 16 -1.70 6.87 2.68
CA ALA A 16 -0.77 6.06 1.91
C ALA A 16 -0.86 6.37 0.40
N LEU A 17 -2.08 6.51 -0.13
CA LEU A 17 -2.31 6.89 -1.52
C LEU A 17 -1.69 8.26 -1.85
N ASP A 18 -1.94 9.27 -1.02
CA ASP A 18 -1.42 10.62 -1.23
C ASP A 18 0.12 10.63 -1.20
N GLU A 19 0.73 9.96 -0.22
CA GLU A 19 2.20 9.90 -0.11
C GLU A 19 2.85 9.15 -1.27
N VAL A 20 2.28 8.02 -1.71
CA VAL A 20 2.82 7.28 -2.84
C VAL A 20 2.66 8.12 -4.10
N THR A 21 1.49 8.72 -4.33
CA THR A 21 1.26 9.63 -5.47
C THR A 21 2.23 10.80 -5.47
N ALA A 22 2.45 11.45 -4.33
CA ALA A 22 3.36 12.60 -4.22
C ALA A 22 4.82 12.22 -4.44
N LYS A 23 5.23 11.00 -4.03
CA LYS A 23 6.61 10.51 -4.22
C LYS A 23 6.88 10.02 -5.63
N THR A 24 5.89 9.40 -6.25
CA THR A 24 6.08 8.72 -7.54
C THR A 24 5.48 9.48 -8.71
N GLU A 25 4.78 10.58 -8.44
CA GLU A 25 4.07 11.42 -9.42
C GLU A 25 3.18 10.59 -10.37
N ALA A 26 2.67 9.46 -9.87
CA ALA A 26 1.99 8.43 -10.63
C ALA A 26 0.81 7.87 -9.82
N PHE A 27 -0.17 7.29 -10.52
CA PHE A 27 -1.33 6.68 -9.88
C PHE A 27 -0.91 5.42 -9.10
N PRO A 28 -1.06 5.42 -7.77
CA PRO A 28 -0.77 4.25 -6.97
C PRO A 28 -1.81 3.15 -7.19
N VAL A 29 -1.38 1.92 -7.00
CA VAL A 29 -2.22 0.73 -6.94
C VAL A 29 -2.49 0.40 -5.48
N MET A 30 -3.76 0.11 -5.18
CA MET A 30 -4.22 -0.33 -3.87
C MET A 30 -4.64 -1.80 -3.97
N GLU A 31 -4.05 -2.65 -3.14
CA GLU A 31 -4.37 -4.07 -3.02
C GLU A 31 -4.77 -4.41 -1.59
N THR A 32 -5.77 -5.27 -1.42
CA THR A 32 -6.20 -5.78 -0.11
C THR A 32 -5.28 -6.91 0.36
N ILE A 33 -4.84 -6.85 1.61
CA ILE A 33 -4.11 -7.93 2.27
C ILE A 33 -5.12 -8.98 2.72
N ASN A 34 -5.29 -10.04 1.94
CA ASN A 34 -6.11 -11.20 2.31
C ASN A 34 -5.29 -12.37 2.85
N ASN A 35 -3.97 -12.22 2.94
CA ASN A 35 -3.07 -13.29 3.36
C ASN A 35 -2.91 -13.28 4.89
N PRO A 36 -3.21 -14.38 5.59
CA PRO A 36 -3.13 -14.45 7.05
C PRO A 36 -1.72 -14.25 7.59
N GLU A 37 -0.69 -14.57 6.80
CA GLU A 37 0.72 -14.33 7.13
C GLU A 37 1.07 -12.84 7.07
N GLU A 38 0.38 -12.04 6.24
CA GLU A 38 0.63 -10.61 6.06
C GLU A 38 -0.23 -9.71 6.96
N LEU A 39 -1.31 -10.24 7.54
CA LEU A 39 -2.14 -9.58 8.56
C LEU A 39 -1.38 -9.26 9.86
N SER A 40 -0.21 -9.87 10.06
CA SER A 40 0.71 -9.51 11.15
C SER A 40 1.49 -8.23 10.87
N THR A 41 1.36 -7.63 9.68
CA THR A 41 2.03 -6.37 9.39
C THR A 41 1.24 -5.20 9.96
N PRO A 42 1.81 -4.40 10.87
CA PRO A 42 1.17 -3.18 11.32
C PRO A 42 1.14 -2.15 10.20
N CYS A 43 0.18 -1.23 10.30
CA CYS A 43 0.10 -0.06 9.45
C CYS A 43 1.36 0.83 9.64
N ASP A 44 1.86 1.41 8.56
CA ASP A 44 2.98 2.38 8.61
C ASP A 44 2.66 3.63 9.46
N TYR A 45 1.37 3.89 9.71
CA TYR A 45 0.87 5.10 10.36
C TYR A 45 0.38 4.88 11.79
N CYS A 46 0.01 3.65 12.12
CA CYS A 46 -0.54 3.31 13.43
C CYS A 46 -0.27 1.84 13.79
N GLN A 47 -0.50 1.45 15.03
CA GLN A 47 -0.25 0.08 15.48
C GLN A 47 -1.35 -0.93 15.09
N GLN A 48 -2.34 -0.52 14.29
CA GLN A 48 -3.38 -1.42 13.81
C GLN A 48 -2.86 -2.31 12.68
N ALA A 49 -3.48 -3.47 12.48
CA ALA A 49 -3.17 -4.33 11.35
C ALA A 49 -3.42 -3.59 10.03
N ALA A 50 -2.44 -3.63 9.13
CA ALA A 50 -2.63 -3.18 7.76
C ALA A 50 -3.55 -4.17 7.05
N ILE A 51 -4.50 -3.64 6.29
CA ILE A 51 -5.42 -4.44 5.46
C ILE A 51 -5.29 -4.06 3.98
N TYR A 52 -4.48 -3.05 3.67
CA TYR A 52 -4.21 -2.57 2.32
C TYR A 52 -2.71 -2.36 2.11
N VAL A 53 -2.23 -2.63 0.90
CA VAL A 53 -0.91 -2.23 0.41
C VAL A 53 -1.11 -1.25 -0.73
N VAL A 54 -0.39 -0.14 -0.66
CA VAL A 54 -0.36 0.89 -1.69
C VAL A 54 1.02 0.91 -2.32
N SER A 55 1.10 0.69 -3.64
CA SER A 55 2.36 0.61 -4.36
C SER A 55 2.29 1.33 -5.69
N ASN A 56 3.42 1.87 -6.17
CA ASN A 56 3.49 2.49 -7.51
C ASN A 56 3.49 1.46 -8.65
N MET A 57 4.04 0.27 -8.41
CA MET A 57 4.15 -0.74 -9.44
C MET A 57 2.81 -1.45 -9.60
N GLN A 58 2.18 -1.28 -10.77
CA GLN A 58 1.23 -2.28 -11.24
C GLN A 58 2.04 -3.54 -11.49
N SER A 59 1.76 -4.62 -10.75
CA SER A 59 2.33 -5.93 -11.07
C SER A 59 2.14 -6.15 -12.57
N PRO A 60 3.19 -6.50 -13.34
CA PRO A 60 3.01 -6.80 -14.75
C PRO A 60 2.00 -7.94 -14.82
N THR A 61 0.78 -7.64 -15.26
CA THR A 61 -0.18 -8.66 -15.65
C THR A 61 0.52 -9.46 -16.73
N ILE A 62 1.05 -10.61 -16.33
CA ILE A 62 1.60 -11.62 -17.23
C ILE A 62 0.45 -11.98 -18.16
N SER A 63 0.54 -11.53 -19.41
CA SER A 63 -0.34 -11.94 -20.51
C SER A 63 -0.02 -13.36 -20.96
#